data_AF-A0AAX4HT10-F1
#
_entry.id   AF-A0AAX4HT10-F1
#
_cell.length_a   1.000
_cell.length_b   1.000
_cell.length_c   1.000
_cell.angle_alpha   90.00
_cell.angle_beta   90.00
_cell.angle_gamma   90.00
#
_symmetry.space_group_name_H-M   'P 1'
#
loop_
_entity.id
_entity.type
_entity.pdbx_description
1 polymer ?
#
loop_
_entity_poly.entity_id
_entity_poly.type
_entity_poly.pdbx_seq_one_letter_code
_entity_poly.pdbx_strand_id
1 'polypeptide(L)'
;MKEFIDHILKILNTNGFPQKRVSLPTEKMYEAADNKGFSFNQVLEELKAAHNIDAQIGPDKIIFSQIVTTSSKQEDMMKQAQEMMSKMSPEELKRIQDMFMNMSPEEKEEILKKGKDLGLI
;
A
#
# COMPACT_ATOMS: atom_id res chain seq x y z
N MET A 1 -3.86 8.14 -25.89
CA MET A 1 -3.58 8.18 -24.44
C MET A 1 -3.19 6.81 -23.86
N LYS A 2 -3.99 5.74 -24.01
CA LYS A 2 -3.69 4.40 -23.45
C LYS A 2 -2.29 3.85 -23.77
N GLU A 3 -1.86 3.90 -25.04
CA GLU A 3 -0.53 3.43 -25.44
C GLU A 3 0.63 4.18 -24.76
N PHE A 4 0.43 5.45 -24.41
CA PHE A 4 1.43 6.24 -23.68
C PHE A 4 1.51 5.81 -22.22
N ILE A 5 0.35 5.54 -21.59
CA ILE A 5 0.27 5.01 -20.23
C ILE A 5 0.94 3.64 -20.16
N ASP A 6 0.65 2.73 -21.09
CA ASP A 6 1.30 1.42 -21.17
C ASP A 6 2.82 1.55 -21.28
N HIS A 7 3.31 2.52 -22.05
CA HIS A 7 4.74 2.78 -22.16
C HIS A 7 5.33 3.28 -20.84
N ILE A 8 4.66 4.21 -20.15
CA ILE A 8 5.07 4.66 -18.81
C ILE A 8 5.11 3.48 -17.84
N LEU A 9 4.06 2.65 -17.81
CA LEU A 9 3.99 1.48 -16.94
C LEU A 9 5.15 0.51 -17.20
N LYS A 10 5.51 0.28 -18.46
CA LYS A 10 6.66 -0.55 -18.83
C LYS A 10 7.98 0.04 -18.32
N ILE A 11 8.16 1.36 -18.42
CA ILE A 11 9.34 2.05 -17.88
C ILE A 11 9.36 1.92 -16.36
N LEU A 12 8.25 2.18 -15.68
CA LEU A 12 8.14 2.06 -14.22
C LEU A 12 8.47 0.64 -13.77
N ASN A 13 7.91 -0.38 -14.43
CA ASN A 13 8.16 -1.80 -14.11
C ASN A 13 9.63 -2.18 -14.32
N THR A 14 10.24 -1.76 -15.43
CA THR A 14 11.68 -1.97 -15.70
C THR A 14 12.56 -1.34 -14.61
N ASN A 15 12.11 -0.21 -14.05
CA ASN A 15 12.77 0.48 -12.95
C ASN A 15 12.37 -0.06 -11.57
N GLY A 16 11.66 -1.18 -11.47
CA GLY A 16 11.32 -1.88 -10.22
C GLY A 16 10.04 -1.41 -9.51
N PHE A 17 9.18 -0.65 -10.18
CA PHE A 17 7.81 -0.43 -9.71
C PHE A 17 6.97 -1.72 -9.83
N PRO A 18 6.04 -2.04 -8.91
CA PRO A 18 5.62 -1.26 -7.73
C PRO A 18 6.44 -1.50 -6.46
N GLN A 19 7.45 -2.39 -6.48
CA GLN A 19 8.23 -2.75 -5.30
C GLN A 19 8.99 -1.56 -4.69
N LYS A 20 9.47 -0.65 -5.55
CA LYS A 20 10.08 0.62 -5.14
C LYS A 20 9.46 1.80 -5.87
N ARG A 21 9.62 2.99 -5.28
CA ARG A 21 9.26 4.25 -5.93
C ARG A 21 10.21 4.53 -7.08
N VAL A 22 9.66 4.98 -8.20
CA VAL A 22 10.45 5.31 -9.40
C VAL A 22 10.33 6.80 -9.65
N SER A 23 11.44 7.46 -9.92
CA SER A 23 11.45 8.87 -10.27
C SER A 23 11.85 9.06 -11.72
N LEU A 24 11.07 9.86 -12.47
CA LEU A 24 11.36 10.20 -13.86
C LEU A 24 11.56 11.72 -14.00
N PRO A 25 12.40 12.20 -14.93
CA PRO A 25 12.64 13.64 -15.11
C PRO A 25 11.35 14.37 -15.52
N THR A 26 11.02 15.46 -14.82
CA THR A 26 9.75 16.19 -15.05
C THR A 26 9.63 16.67 -16.48
N GLU A 27 10.65 17.37 -16.97
CA GLU A 27 10.69 17.94 -18.32
C GLU A 27 10.43 16.88 -19.40
N LYS A 28 11.11 15.72 -19.33
CA LYS A 28 10.96 14.62 -20.28
C LYS A 28 9.54 14.06 -20.34
N MET A 29 8.86 14.02 -19.19
CA MET A 29 7.49 13.49 -19.12
C MET A 29 6.49 14.46 -19.75
N TYR A 30 6.66 15.76 -19.51
CA TYR A 30 5.85 16.79 -20.17
C TYR A 30 6.10 16.85 -21.68
N GLU A 31 7.36 16.84 -22.13
CA GLU A 31 7.70 16.76 -23.55
C GLU A 31 7.08 15.53 -24.22
N ALA A 32 7.15 14.36 -23.57
CA ALA A 32 6.63 13.13 -24.15
C ALA A 32 5.09 13.12 -24.27
N ALA A 33 4.39 13.76 -23.34
CA ALA A 33 2.93 13.93 -23.40
C ALA A 33 2.51 14.98 -24.44
N ASP A 34 3.22 16.11 -24.50
CA ASP A 34 2.97 17.20 -25.46
C ASP A 34 3.17 16.72 -26.91
N ASN A 35 4.23 15.96 -27.17
CA ASN A 35 4.46 15.29 -28.47
C ASN A 35 3.31 14.35 -28.88
N LYS A 36 2.51 13.87 -27.92
CA LYS A 36 1.33 13.02 -28.15
C LYS A 36 0.02 13.82 -28.20
N GLY A 37 0.06 15.13 -27.96
CA GLY A 37 -1.09 16.02 -27.98
C GLY A 37 -1.98 15.96 -26.73
N PHE A 38 -1.44 15.52 -25.59
CA PHE A 38 -2.18 15.45 -24.32
C PHE A 38 -1.42 16.16 -23.20
N SER A 39 -2.15 16.69 -22.21
CA SER A 39 -1.52 17.23 -21.01
C SER A 39 -1.02 16.11 -20.11
N PHE A 40 0.21 16.22 -19.61
CA PHE A 40 0.77 15.25 -18.67
C PHE A 40 -0.09 15.12 -17.40
N ASN A 41 -0.75 16.19 -16.97
CA ASN A 41 -1.67 16.15 -15.83
C ASN A 41 -2.84 15.19 -16.05
N GLN A 42 -3.39 15.13 -17.28
CA GLN A 42 -4.46 14.18 -17.61
C GLN A 42 -3.96 12.73 -17.55
N VAL A 43 -2.71 12.51 -17.98
CA VAL A 43 -2.06 11.19 -17.88
C VAL A 43 -1.92 10.77 -16.42
N LEU A 44 -1.55 11.69 -15.52
CA LEU A 44 -1.46 11.41 -14.09
C LEU A 44 -2.82 11.08 -13.47
N GLU A 45 -3.88 11.80 -13.85
CA GLU A 45 -5.24 11.50 -13.39
C GLU A 45 -5.68 10.10 -13.83
N GLU A 46 -5.42 9.73 -15.07
CA GLU A 46 -5.73 8.40 -15.58
C GLU A 46 -4.89 7.31 -14.89
N LEU A 47 -3.59 7.55 -14.65
CA LEU A 47 -2.72 6.64 -13.88
C LEU A 47 -3.24 6.42 -12.45
N LYS A 48 -3.75 7.49 -11.83
CA LYS A 48 -4.35 7.45 -10.50
C LYS A 48 -5.65 6.68 -10.50
N ALA A 49 -6.54 6.97 -11.45
CA ALA A 49 -7.87 6.37 -11.54
C ALA A 49 -7.84 4.89 -12.00
N ALA A 50 -7.06 4.57 -13.03
CA ALA A 50 -7.04 3.25 -13.64
C ALA A 50 -6.04 2.29 -12.98
N HIS A 51 -4.93 2.79 -12.45
CA HIS A 51 -3.82 1.95 -11.98
C HIS A 51 -3.46 2.16 -10.50
N ASN A 52 -4.16 3.04 -9.77
CA ASN A 52 -3.84 3.38 -8.38
C ASN A 52 -2.38 3.83 -8.21
N ILE A 53 -1.86 4.62 -9.16
CA ILE A 53 -0.50 5.17 -9.12
C ILE A 53 -0.58 6.65 -8.79
N ASP A 54 0.10 7.08 -7.73
CA ASP A 54 0.26 8.48 -7.38
C ASP A 54 1.57 8.99 -7.98
N ALA A 55 1.57 10.27 -8.34
CA ALA A 55 2.74 10.94 -8.88
C ALA A 55 2.93 12.29 -8.19
N GLN A 56 4.05 12.44 -7.48
CA GLN A 56 4.43 13.69 -6.86
C GLN A 56 5.33 14.47 -7.84
N ILE A 57 4.81 15.57 -8.39
CA ILE A 57 5.57 16.45 -9.28
C ILE A 57 6.51 17.32 -8.45
N GLY A 58 7.81 17.12 -8.63
CA GLY A 58 8.86 18.01 -8.13
C GLY A 58 9.43 18.90 -9.24
N PRO A 59 10.31 19.86 -8.87
CA PRO A 59 10.93 20.78 -9.83
C PRO A 59 11.76 20.03 -10.89
N ASP A 60 12.54 19.02 -10.48
CA ASP A 60 13.44 18.29 -11.40
C ASP A 60 12.88 16.93 -11.84
N LYS A 61 12.12 16.27 -10.95
CA LYS A 61 11.65 14.89 -11.16
C LYS A 61 10.27 14.65 -10.56
N ILE A 62 9.57 13.71 -11.17
CA ILE A 62 8.25 13.22 -10.77
C ILE A 62 8.44 11.87 -10.10
N ILE A 63 7.97 11.73 -8.86
CA ILE A 63 8.10 10.50 -8.07
C ILE A 63 6.80 9.73 -8.16
N PHE A 64 6.85 8.55 -8.80
CA PHE A 64 5.74 7.62 -8.89
C PHE A 64 5.76 6.66 -7.70
N SER A 65 4.59 6.50 -7.08
CA SER A 65 4.39 5.59 -5.96
C SER A 65 3.03 4.91 -6.05
N GLN A 66 2.91 3.70 -5.53
CA GLN A 66 1.62 3.04 -5.47
C GLN A 66 0.74 3.74 -4.43
N ILE A 67 -0.49 4.09 -4.81
CA ILE A 67 -1.50 4.57 -3.87
C ILE A 67 -1.86 3.39 -2.99
N VAL A 68 -1.28 3.39 -1.80
CA VAL A 68 -1.71 2.48 -0.75
C VAL A 68 -2.89 3.15 -0.07
N THR A 69 -4.09 2.94 -0.60
CA THR A 69 -5.31 3.27 0.13
C THR A 69 -5.26 2.52 1.46
N THR A 70 -5.56 3.19 2.57
CA THR A 70 -5.55 2.59 3.90
C THR A 70 -6.35 1.28 3.94
N SER A 71 -7.38 1.15 3.10
CA SER A 71 -8.17 -0.06 2.87
C SER A 71 -7.36 -1.25 2.33
N SER A 72 -6.45 -1.05 1.37
CA SER A 72 -5.66 -2.15 0.79
C SER A 72 -4.55 -2.62 1.72
N LYS A 73 -3.91 -1.72 2.46
CA LYS A 73 -2.97 -2.10 3.53
C LYS A 73 -3.66 -2.78 4.71
N GLN A 74 -4.86 -2.35 5.05
CA GLN A 74 -5.66 -2.95 6.11
C GLN A 74 -6.19 -4.32 5.69
N GLU A 75 -6.57 -4.51 4.42
CA GLU A 75 -6.98 -5.82 3.91
C GLU A 75 -5.80 -6.80 3.78
N ASP A 76 -4.62 -6.34 3.35
CA ASP A 76 -3.39 -7.16 3.35
C ASP A 76 -2.91 -7.46 4.78
N MET A 77 -2.92 -6.50 5.70
CA MET A 77 -2.61 -6.76 7.12
C MET A 77 -3.64 -7.69 7.75
N MET A 78 -4.93 -7.52 7.45
CA MET A 78 -6.00 -8.36 7.99
C MET A 78 -5.91 -9.77 7.42
N LYS A 79 -5.60 -9.95 6.13
CA LYS A 79 -5.30 -11.28 5.55
C LYS A 79 -4.07 -11.91 6.17
N GLN A 80 -2.97 -11.17 6.34
CA GLN A 80 -1.77 -11.67 7.01
C GLN A 80 -2.04 -12.07 8.47
N ALA A 81 -2.80 -11.25 9.21
CA ALA A 81 -3.21 -11.56 10.58
C ALA A 81 -4.15 -12.79 10.63
N GLN A 82 -5.08 -12.90 9.70
CA GLN A 82 -6.03 -14.01 9.60
C GLN A 82 -5.32 -15.31 9.18
N GLU A 83 -4.34 -15.24 8.28
CA GLU A 83 -3.47 -16.37 7.94
C GLU A 83 -2.58 -16.77 9.11
N MET A 84 -2.03 -15.81 9.86
CA MET A 84 -1.23 -16.10 11.05
C MET A 84 -2.08 -16.78 12.13
N MET A 85 -3.31 -16.32 12.35
CA MET A 85 -4.27 -16.98 13.25
C MET A 85 -4.69 -18.36 12.73
N SER A 86 -4.89 -18.52 11.42
CA SER A 86 -5.27 -19.79 10.81
C SER A 86 -4.14 -20.82 10.78
N LYS A 87 -2.88 -20.35 10.79
CA LYS A 87 -1.67 -21.18 10.88
C LYS A 87 -1.26 -21.46 12.33
N MET A 88 -1.89 -20.82 13.31
CA MET A 88 -1.67 -21.11 14.73
C MET A 88 -2.32 -22.45 15.07
N SER A 89 -1.59 -23.30 15.79
CA SER A 89 -2.15 -24.59 16.18
C SER A 89 -3.22 -24.41 17.27
N PRO A 90 -4.28 -25.22 17.30
CA PRO A 90 -5.30 -25.15 18.35
C PRO A 90 -4.72 -25.35 19.77
N GLU A 91 -3.57 -26.02 19.90
CA GLU A 91 -2.82 -26.13 21.16
C GLU A 91 -2.21 -24.79 21.61
N GLU A 92 -1.70 -23.98 20.68
CA GLU A 92 -1.15 -22.65 20.99
C GLU A 92 -2.25 -21.67 21.38
N LEU A 93 -3.37 -21.69 20.65
CA LEU A 93 -4.56 -20.90 21.02
C LEU A 93 -5.07 -21.27 22.41
N LYS A 94 -5.08 -22.58 22.73
CA LYS A 94 -5.50 -23.06 24.05
C LYS A 94 -4.53 -22.62 25.15
N ARG A 95 -3.22 -22.62 24.91
CA ARG A 95 -2.24 -22.08 25.88
C ARG A 95 -2.40 -20.58 26.09
N ILE A 96 -2.62 -19.81 25.03
CA ILE A 96 -2.88 -18.36 25.14
C ILE A 96 -4.16 -18.11 25.93
N GLN A 97 -5.21 -18.88 25.66
CA GLN A 97 -6.47 -18.80 26.41
C GLN A 97 -6.29 -19.17 27.88
N ASP A 98 -5.53 -20.23 28.18
CA ASP A 98 -5.25 -20.69 29.55
C ASP A 98 -4.42 -19.65 30.32
N MET A 99 -3.39 -19.09 29.69
CA MET A 99 -2.57 -18.01 30.24
C MET A 99 -3.41 -16.75 30.51
N PHE A 100 -4.33 -16.40 29.60
CA PHE A 100 -5.28 -15.31 29.80
C PHE A 100 -6.31 -15.61 30.89
N MET A 101 -6.73 -16.87 31.05
CA MET A 101 -7.66 -17.26 32.13
C MET A 101 -6.97 -17.24 33.50
N ASN A 102 -5.68 -17.57 33.56
CA ASN A 102 -4.89 -17.62 34.79
C ASN A 102 -4.28 -16.27 35.19
N MET A 103 -4.35 -15.23 34.35
CA MET A 103 -3.96 -13.87 34.71
C MET A 103 -4.94 -13.23 35.71
N SER A 104 -4.47 -12.23 36.44
CA SER A 104 -5.31 -11.44 37.35
C SER A 104 -6.29 -10.56 36.54
N PRO A 105 -7.47 -10.22 37.08
CA PRO A 105 -8.44 -9.38 36.38
C PRO A 105 -7.87 -8.02 35.92
N GLU A 106 -6.96 -7.43 36.70
CA GLU A 106 -6.28 -6.17 36.35
C GLU A 106 -5.36 -6.34 35.12
N GLU A 107 -4.63 -7.44 35.04
CA GLU A 107 -3.75 -7.75 33.91
C GLU A 107 -4.54 -8.04 32.63
N LYS A 108 -5.69 -8.71 32.75
CA LYS A 108 -6.60 -8.95 31.63
C LYS A 108 -7.18 -7.65 31.07
N GLU A 109 -7.61 -6.74 31.94
CA GLU A 109 -8.10 -5.42 31.53
C GLU A 109 -7.01 -4.60 30.83
N GLU A 110 -5.75 -4.67 31.29
CA GLU A 110 -4.64 -3.96 30.66
C GLU A 110 -4.36 -4.48 29.24
N ILE A 111 -4.38 -5.81 29.04
CA ILE A 111 -4.19 -6.45 27.73
C ILE A 111 -5.32 -6.08 26.78
N LEU A 112 -6.58 -6.13 27.25
CA LEU A 112 -7.75 -5.76 26.44
C LEU A 112 -7.72 -4.29 26.05
N LYS A 113 -7.34 -3.40 26.98
CA LYS A 113 -7.21 -1.97 26.72
C LYS A 113 -6.13 -1.69 25.67
N LYS A 114 -4.98 -2.36 25.77
CA LYS A 114 -3.91 -2.27 24.76
C LYS A 114 -4.33 -2.82 23.40
N GLY A 115 -5.11 -3.90 23.35
CA GLY A 115 -5.66 -4.44 22.10
C GLY A 115 -6.61 -3.47 21.39
N LYS A 116 -7.44 -2.75 22.16
CA LYS A 116 -8.35 -1.72 21.63
C LYS A 116 -7.61 -0.49 21.10
N ASP A 117 -6.56 -0.06 21.80
CA ASP A 117 -5.72 1.09 21.39
C ASP A 117 -4.93 0.80 20.10
N LEU A 118 -4.52 -0.45 19.92
CA LEU A 118 -3.81 -0.94 18.73
C LEU A 118 -4.75 -1.32 17.57
N GLY A 119 -6.08 -1.24 17.74
CA GLY A 119 -7.07 -1.54 16.70
C GLY A 119 -7.14 -3.03 16.33
N LEU A 120 -6.77 -3.93 17.24
CA LEU A 120 -6.74 -5.38 17.03
C LEU A 120 -8.07 -6.09 17.37
N ILE A 121 -9.02 -5.37 17.98
CA ILE A 121 -10.34 -5.84 18.40
C ILE A 121 -11.43 -4.81 18.09
#